data_AF-A0A5M4B5I8-F1
#
_entry.id   AF-A0A5M4B5I8-F1
#
_cell.length_a   1.000
_cell.length_b   1.000
_cell.length_c   1.000
_cell.angle_alpha   90.00
_cell.angle_beta   90.00
_cell.angle_gamma   90.00
#
_symmetry.space_group_name_H-M   'P 1'
#
loop_
_entity.id
_entity.type
_entity.pdbx_description
1 polymer ?
#
loop_
_entity_poly.entity_id
_entity_poly.type
_entity_poly.pdbx_seq_one_letter_code
_entity_poly.pdbx_strand_id
1 'polypeptide(L)'
;MKTYLPYYFRRIGIAFVFVAVVLSTIANIDAAVSGFQRGYRNGHNVLEHSYVEGKSANHQIISAELKKTLTWVSLSFSFAGFLLYMFSKEKVEDEFIERLRYMSLAKSLLITWLITSALLIIHGELQLEGFYILQFQLFLYVVIYNYYKKWKFMVA
;
A
#
# COMPACT_ATOMS: atom_id res chain seq x y z
N MET A 1 7.27 -24.50 0.41
CA MET A 1 8.01 -23.89 -0.72
C MET A 1 9.49 -23.79 -0.36
N LYS A 2 10.39 -24.47 -1.10
CA LYS A 2 11.84 -24.32 -0.89
C LYS A 2 12.25 -22.88 -1.24
N THR A 3 12.86 -22.17 -0.30
CA THR A 3 13.26 -20.76 -0.44
C THR A 3 14.68 -20.66 -1.01
N TYR A 4 14.85 -20.05 -2.19
CA TYR A 4 16.11 -20.06 -2.94
C TYR A 4 17.00 -18.82 -2.72
N LEU A 5 16.50 -17.74 -2.13
CA LEU A 5 17.23 -16.46 -2.04
C LEU A 5 17.89 -16.21 -0.66
N PRO A 6 19.15 -15.76 -0.58
CA PRO A 6 19.86 -15.52 0.69
C PRO A 6 19.14 -14.53 1.63
N TYR A 7 19.34 -14.65 2.94
CA TYR A 7 18.69 -13.81 3.98
C TYR A 7 18.76 -12.29 3.75
N TYR A 8 19.82 -11.79 3.11
CA TYR A 8 19.99 -10.37 2.78
C TYR A 8 18.90 -9.84 1.85
N PHE A 9 18.34 -10.71 0.98
CA PHE A 9 17.26 -10.36 0.05
C PHE A 9 15.98 -9.93 0.78
N ARG A 10 15.76 -10.37 2.02
CA ARG A 10 14.63 -9.90 2.83
C ARG A 10 14.70 -8.40 3.13
N ARG A 11 15.88 -7.91 3.51
CA ARG A 11 16.10 -6.48 3.82
C ARG A 11 15.98 -5.65 2.56
N ILE A 12 16.51 -6.16 1.45
CA ILE A 12 16.39 -5.54 0.13
C ILE A 12 14.91 -5.47 -0.28
N GLY A 13 14.14 -6.55 -0.15
CA GLY A 13 12.71 -6.56 -0.48
C GLY A 13 11.89 -5.53 0.31
N ILE A 14 12.16 -5.39 1.62
CA ILE A 14 11.53 -4.33 2.44
C ILE A 14 11.92 -2.94 1.94
N ALA A 15 13.20 -2.72 1.62
CA ALA A 15 13.67 -1.43 1.10
C ALA A 15 13.00 -1.08 -0.23
N PHE A 16 12.82 -2.07 -1.13
CA PHE A 16 12.10 -1.89 -2.39
C PHE A 16 10.64 -1.51 -2.19
N VAL A 17 9.93 -2.17 -1.26
CA VAL A 17 8.54 -1.81 -0.92
C VAL A 17 8.47 -0.42 -0.30
N PHE A 18 9.43 -0.07 0.57
CA PHE A 18 9.48 1.25 1.19
C PHE A 18 9.70 2.37 0.15
N VAL A 19 10.64 2.17 -0.77
CA VAL A 19 10.88 3.09 -1.90
C VAL A 19 9.62 3.19 -2.77
N ALA A 20 8.94 2.08 -3.04
CA ALA A 20 7.69 2.09 -3.81
C ALA A 20 6.59 2.92 -3.12
N VAL A 21 6.44 2.81 -1.79
CA VAL A 21 5.49 3.62 -1.02
C VAL A 21 5.83 5.11 -1.12
N VAL A 22 7.09 5.49 -0.95
CA VAL A 22 7.54 6.88 -1.08
C VAL A 22 7.29 7.41 -2.51
N LEU A 23 7.56 6.62 -3.54
CA LEU A 23 7.26 7.02 -4.93
C LEU A 23 5.75 7.16 -5.16
N SER A 24 4.93 6.28 -4.58
CA SER A 24 3.47 6.33 -4.70
C SER A 24 2.88 7.56 -4.00
N THR A 25 3.41 7.95 -2.83
CA THR A 25 2.96 9.16 -2.13
C THR A 25 3.34 10.43 -2.89
N ILE A 26 4.53 10.48 -3.48
CA ILE A 26 4.96 11.59 -4.35
C ILE A 26 4.05 11.67 -5.58
N ALA A 27 3.79 10.55 -6.27
CA ALA A 27 2.95 10.50 -7.46
C ALA A 27 1.51 11.00 -7.24
N ASN A 28 1.00 10.86 -6.02
CA ASN A 28 -0.37 11.21 -5.65
C ASN A 28 -0.49 12.51 -4.84
N ILE A 29 0.59 13.28 -4.70
CA ILE A 29 0.57 14.53 -3.93
C ILE A 29 -0.44 15.54 -4.51
N ASP A 30 -0.59 15.57 -5.84
CA ASP A 30 -1.57 16.42 -6.52
C ASP A 30 -3.01 16.09 -6.13
N ALA A 31 -3.33 14.80 -5.98
CA ALA A 31 -4.67 14.36 -5.56
C ALA A 31 -4.95 14.72 -4.09
N ALA A 32 -3.93 14.63 -3.23
CA ALA A 32 -4.04 15.03 -1.83
C ALA A 32 -4.24 16.54 -1.67
N VAL A 33 -3.45 17.35 -2.40
CA VAL A 33 -3.53 18.81 -2.36
C VAL A 33 -4.85 19.31 -2.96
N SER A 34 -5.24 18.79 -4.12
CA SER A 34 -6.52 19.16 -4.76
C SER A 34 -7.72 18.71 -3.92
N GLY A 35 -7.67 17.52 -3.31
CA GLY A 35 -8.69 17.04 -2.38
C GLY A 35 -8.83 17.94 -1.16
N PHE A 36 -7.71 18.36 -0.56
CA PHE A 36 -7.70 19.28 0.58
C PHE A 36 -8.26 20.66 0.23
N GLN A 37 -7.83 21.24 -0.90
CA GLN A 37 -8.34 22.52 -1.39
C GLN A 37 -9.84 22.46 -1.72
N ARG A 38 -10.30 21.36 -2.32
CA ARG A 38 -11.72 21.14 -2.61
C ARG A 38 -12.54 21.02 -1.33
N GLY A 39 -12.04 20.29 -0.33
CA GLY A 39 -12.66 20.19 0.99
C GLY A 39 -12.74 21.55 1.70
N TYR A 40 -11.66 22.33 1.69
CA TYR A 40 -11.61 23.66 2.30
C TYR A 40 -12.59 24.64 1.63
N ARG A 41 -12.63 24.68 0.30
CA ARG A 41 -13.59 25.52 -0.46
C ARG A 41 -15.04 25.10 -0.23
N ASN A 42 -15.32 23.79 -0.25
CA ASN A 42 -16.67 23.30 0.00
C ASN A 42 -17.14 23.63 1.42
N GLY A 43 -16.25 23.60 2.42
CA GLY A 43 -16.58 24.03 3.78
C GLY A 43 -16.87 25.53 3.88
N HIS A 44 -16.12 26.37 3.17
CA HIS A 44 -16.31 27.82 3.17
C HIS A 44 -17.56 28.27 2.40
N ASN A 45 -17.86 27.63 1.26
CA ASN A 45 -19.04 27.91 0.44
C ASN A 45 -20.37 27.41 1.06
N VAL A 46 -20.31 26.59 2.11
CA VAL A 46 -21.50 26.21 2.90
C VAL A 46 -21.82 27.29 3.94
N LEU A 47 -20.83 28.07 4.38
CA LEU A 47 -20.99 29.19 5.33
C LEU A 47 -21.39 30.50 4.64
N GLU A 48 -20.85 30.76 3.45
CA GLU A 48 -21.27 31.87 2.59
C GLU A 48 -22.15 31.31 1.48
N HIS A 49 -23.44 31.66 1.41
CA HIS A 49 -24.40 31.26 0.35
C HIS A 49 -24.05 31.79 -1.07
N SER A 50 -22.80 31.64 -1.48
CA SER A 50 -22.25 32.10 -2.74
C SER A 50 -21.70 30.89 -3.49
N TYR A 51 -22.51 30.31 -4.36
CA TYR A 51 -22.06 29.34 -5.36
C TYR A 51 -21.22 30.08 -6.42
N VAL A 52 -20.01 30.49 -6.06
CA VAL A 52 -19.03 30.89 -7.05
C VAL A 52 -18.39 29.61 -7.56
N GLU A 53 -18.82 29.19 -8.75
CA GLU A 53 -18.22 28.12 -9.55
C GLU A 53 -16.82 28.56 -10.02
N GLY A 54 -15.90 28.66 -9.05
CA GLY A 54 -14.52 29.03 -9.29
C GLY A 54 -13.82 27.87 -9.97
N LYS A 55 -13.64 27.97 -11.30
CA LYS A 55 -12.75 27.13 -12.10
C LYS A 55 -11.55 26.69 -11.26
N SER A 56 -11.47 25.40 -10.98
CA SER A 56 -10.34 24.77 -10.33
C SER A 56 -9.10 25.10 -11.17
N ALA A 57 -8.27 26.02 -10.69
CA ALA A 57 -6.97 26.27 -11.27
C ALA A 57 -6.19 24.97 -11.11
N ASN A 58 -6.07 24.25 -12.22
CA ASN A 58 -5.45 22.94 -12.34
C ASN A 58 -3.97 23.05 -11.93
N HIS A 59 -3.69 23.08 -10.63
CA HIS A 59 -2.34 23.07 -10.08
C HIS A 59 -1.84 21.63 -10.20
N GLN A 60 -1.35 21.29 -11.40
CA GLN A 60 -0.51 20.12 -11.59
C GLN A 60 0.87 20.47 -11.04
N ILE A 61 1.17 20.06 -9.80
CA ILE A 61 2.52 20.17 -9.24
C ILE A 61 3.41 19.15 -9.96
N ILE A 62 2.85 18.02 -10.39
CA ILE A 62 3.52 16.97 -11.15
C ILE A 62 2.84 16.82 -12.53
N SER A 63 3.64 16.73 -13.60
CA SER A 63 3.09 16.53 -14.94
C SER A 63 2.42 15.15 -15.06
N ALA A 64 1.35 15.06 -15.85
CA ALA A 64 0.58 13.83 -16.01
C ALA A 64 1.43 12.63 -16.49
N GLU A 65 2.43 12.88 -17.33
CA GLU A 65 3.39 11.87 -17.79
C GLU A 65 4.32 11.38 -16.67
N LEU A 66 4.78 12.30 -15.81
CA LEU A 66 5.66 11.98 -14.70
C LEU A 66 4.91 11.21 -13.61
N LYS A 67 3.64 11.56 -13.35
CA LYS A 67 2.73 10.80 -12.50
C LYS A 67 2.57 9.36 -13.00
N LYS A 68 2.21 9.19 -14.28
CA LYS A 68 2.01 7.86 -14.88
C LYS A 68 3.28 7.01 -14.79
N THR A 69 4.43 7.61 -15.07
CA THR A 69 5.74 6.95 -14.98
C THR A 69 6.07 6.55 -13.54
N LEU A 70 5.91 7.45 -12.56
CA LEU A 70 6.16 7.14 -11.15
C LEU A 70 5.23 6.03 -10.63
N THR A 71 3.95 6.05 -10.99
CA THR A 71 3.00 5.00 -10.58
C THR A 71 3.43 3.64 -11.13
N TRP A 72 3.84 3.57 -12.39
CA TRP A 72 4.35 2.33 -13.00
C TRP A 72 5.66 1.85 -12.36
N VAL A 73 6.60 2.76 -12.10
CA VAL A 73 7.86 2.41 -11.44
C VAL A 73 7.60 1.94 -10.01
N SER A 74 6.75 2.63 -9.25
CA SER A 74 6.32 2.21 -7.92
C SER A 74 5.70 0.81 -7.95
N LEU A 75 4.88 0.52 -8.96
CA LEU A 75 4.28 -0.80 -9.16
C LEU A 75 5.35 -1.89 -9.35
N SER A 76 6.28 -1.69 -10.28
CA SER A 76 7.35 -2.65 -10.53
C SER A 76 8.22 -2.88 -9.28
N PHE A 77 8.58 -1.80 -8.56
CA PHE A 77 9.36 -1.90 -7.33
C PHE A 77 8.61 -2.61 -6.20
N SER A 78 7.31 -2.32 -6.04
CA SER A 78 6.49 -2.97 -5.01
C SER A 78 6.31 -4.46 -5.28
N PHE A 79 6.07 -4.84 -6.53
CA PHE A 79 5.91 -6.23 -6.92
C PHE A 79 7.23 -7.01 -6.82
N ALA A 80 8.33 -6.44 -7.31
CA ALA A 80 9.65 -7.04 -7.18
C ALA A 80 10.07 -7.18 -5.72
N GLY A 81 9.85 -6.14 -4.90
CA GLY A 81 10.13 -6.16 -3.46
C GLY A 81 9.33 -7.22 -2.71
N PHE A 82 8.06 -7.42 -3.09
CA PHE A 82 7.22 -8.49 -2.54
C PHE A 82 7.77 -9.88 -2.85
N LEU A 83 8.06 -10.15 -4.12
CA LEU A 83 8.60 -11.44 -4.54
C LEU A 83 9.91 -11.73 -3.82
N LEU A 84 10.79 -10.72 -3.75
CA LEU A 84 12.04 -10.81 -2.98
C LEU A 84 11.80 -11.15 -1.52
N TYR A 85 10.82 -10.51 -0.87
CA TYR A 85 10.51 -10.74 0.55
C TYR A 85 9.93 -12.13 0.80
N MET A 86 8.99 -12.57 -0.05
CA MET A 86 8.37 -13.89 0.05
C MET A 86 9.40 -15.01 -0.17
N PHE A 87 10.23 -14.88 -1.21
CA PHE A 87 11.18 -15.91 -1.61
C PHE A 87 12.55 -15.80 -0.91
N SER A 88 12.76 -14.78 -0.07
CA SER A 88 13.94 -14.72 0.79
C SER A 88 13.88 -15.81 1.85
N LYS A 89 15.00 -16.52 1.97
CA LYS A 89 15.28 -17.51 3.00
C LYS A 89 15.34 -16.86 4.37
N GLU A 90 14.89 -17.58 5.38
CA GLU A 90 15.02 -17.16 6.78
C GLU A 90 16.26 -17.78 7.42
N LYS A 91 16.86 -17.08 8.40
CA LYS A 91 18.13 -17.50 9.02
C LYS A 91 18.01 -18.86 9.74
N VAL A 92 16.80 -19.21 10.16
CA VAL A 92 16.41 -20.52 10.69
C VAL A 92 15.12 -20.90 9.97
N GLU A 93 15.21 -21.88 9.06
CA GLU A 93 14.02 -22.49 8.44
C GLU A 93 13.49 -23.55 9.40
N ASP A 94 12.32 -23.28 9.97
CA ASP A 94 11.57 -24.21 10.83
C ASP A 94 10.20 -24.41 10.18
N GLU A 95 9.64 -25.62 10.28
CA GLU A 95 8.33 -25.99 9.74
C GLU A 95 7.24 -25.05 10.31
N PHE A 96 7.44 -24.57 11.54
CA PHE A 96 6.60 -23.56 12.17
C PHE A 96 6.62 -22.21 11.43
N ILE A 97 7.79 -21.75 11.01
CA ILE A 97 7.97 -20.47 10.31
C ILE A 97 7.28 -20.52 8.94
N GLU A 98 7.38 -21.65 8.25
CA GLU A 98 6.71 -21.87 6.97
C GLU A 98 5.18 -21.81 7.14
N ARG A 99 4.65 -22.53 8.13
CA ARG A 99 3.21 -22.48 8.46
C ARG A 99 2.75 -21.06 8.84
N LEU A 100 3.60 -20.31 9.56
CA LEU A 100 3.31 -18.93 9.95
C LEU A 100 3.22 -17.98 8.74
N ARG A 101 4.07 -18.19 7.72
CA ARG A 101 4.02 -17.41 6.47
C ARG A 101 2.70 -17.65 5.73
N TYR A 102 2.31 -18.90 5.54
CA TYR A 102 1.05 -19.24 4.88
C TYR A 102 -0.16 -18.70 5.64
N MET A 103 -0.18 -18.84 6.97
CA MET A 103 -1.26 -18.32 7.80
C MET A 103 -1.34 -16.79 7.73
N SER A 104 -0.20 -16.10 7.74
CA SER A 104 -0.15 -14.64 7.64
C SER A 104 -0.60 -14.14 6.27
N LEU A 105 -0.25 -14.85 5.18
CA LEU A 105 -0.75 -14.56 3.83
C LEU A 105 -2.26 -14.71 3.76
N ALA A 106 -2.81 -15.82 4.21
CA ALA A 106 -4.26 -16.07 4.20
C ALA A 106 -5.02 -15.01 5.02
N LYS A 107 -4.52 -14.66 6.21
CA LYS A 107 -5.12 -13.60 7.04
C LYS A 107 -5.05 -12.23 6.37
N SER A 108 -3.92 -11.87 5.77
CA SER A 108 -3.77 -10.60 5.07
C SER A 108 -4.75 -10.47 3.89
N LEU A 109 -4.97 -11.57 3.17
CA LEU A 109 -5.91 -11.64 2.06
C LEU A 109 -7.35 -11.49 2.54
N LEU A 110 -7.75 -12.23 3.58
CA LEU A 110 -9.10 -12.12 4.18
C LEU A 110 -9.40 -10.71 4.68
N ILE A 111 -8.45 -10.07 5.37
CA ILE A 111 -8.62 -8.70 5.87
C ILE A 111 -8.72 -7.70 4.72
N THR A 112 -7.89 -7.86 3.69
CA THR A 112 -7.94 -6.97 2.52
C THR A 112 -9.28 -7.09 1.80
N TRP A 113 -9.79 -8.31 1.64
CA TRP A 113 -11.12 -8.55 1.09
C TRP A 113 -12.23 -7.93 1.93
N LEU A 114 -12.21 -8.11 3.25
CA LEU A 114 -13.20 -7.51 4.14
C LEU A 114 -13.22 -5.98 4.02
N ILE A 115 -12.04 -5.35 4.03
CA ILE A 115 -11.91 -3.89 3.92
C ILE A 115 -12.39 -3.41 2.56
N THR A 116 -11.99 -4.09 1.47
CA THR A 116 -12.39 -3.72 0.10
C THR A 116 -13.91 -3.85 -0.06
N SER A 117 -14.51 -4.93 0.42
CA SER A 117 -15.97 -5.14 0.39
C SER A 117 -16.72 -4.11 1.21
N ALA A 118 -16.23 -3.76 2.41
CA ALA A 118 -16.84 -2.72 3.24
C ALA A 118 -16.79 -1.35 2.56
N LEU A 119 -15.66 -1.01 1.94
CA LEU A 119 -15.50 0.22 1.17
C LEU A 119 -16.45 0.26 -0.03
N LEU A 120 -16.58 -0.85 -0.77
CA LEU A 120 -17.47 -0.97 -1.93
C LEU A 120 -18.94 -0.67 -1.55
N ILE A 121 -19.40 -1.20 -0.42
CA ILE A 121 -20.77 -1.00 0.06
C ILE A 121 -21.03 0.48 0.43
N ILE A 122 -20.05 1.17 1.00
CA ILE A 122 -20.22 2.56 1.47
C ILE A 122 -20.13 3.56 0.31
N HIS A 123 -19.19 3.38 -0.62
CA HIS A 123 -18.90 4.38 -1.65
C HIS A 123 -19.49 4.06 -3.04
N GLY A 124 -20.00 2.84 -3.26
CA GLY A 124 -20.69 2.41 -4.49
C GLY A 124 -19.77 2.24 -5.71
N GLU A 125 -18.88 3.20 -5.95
CA GLU A 125 -17.84 3.16 -6.99
C GLU A 125 -16.47 3.46 -6.36
N LEU A 126 -15.70 2.39 -6.13
CA LEU A 126 -14.28 2.54 -5.80
C LEU A 126 -13.44 2.29 -7.04
N GLN A 127 -12.90 3.37 -7.58
CA GLN A 127 -11.75 3.34 -8.48
C GLN A 127 -10.46 3.07 -7.69
N LEU A 128 -10.48 2.08 -6.79
CA LEU A 128 -9.24 1.54 -6.25
C LEU A 128 -8.60 0.73 -7.36
N GLU A 129 -7.54 1.28 -7.96
CA GLU A 129 -6.66 0.46 -8.79
C GLU A 129 -6.24 -0.77 -7.97
N GLY A 130 -6.35 -1.96 -8.58
CA GLY A 130 -5.97 -3.22 -7.92
C GLY A 130 -4.54 -3.21 -7.36
N PHE A 131 -3.72 -2.26 -7.81
CA PHE A 131 -2.43 -1.93 -7.23
C PHE A 131 -2.47 -1.52 -5.75
N TYR A 132 -3.36 -0.59 -5.36
CA TYR A 132 -3.46 -0.15 -3.97
C TYR A 132 -3.92 -1.29 -3.06
N ILE A 133 -4.80 -2.14 -3.58
CA ILE A 133 -5.26 -3.36 -2.89
C ILE A 133 -4.06 -4.30 -2.66
N LEU A 134 -3.24 -4.50 -3.69
CA LEU A 134 -2.05 -5.36 -3.59
C LEU A 134 -1.02 -4.79 -2.61
N GLN A 135 -0.71 -3.49 -2.67
CA GLN A 135 0.20 -2.81 -1.73
C GLN A 135 -0.30 -2.88 -0.29
N PHE A 136 -1.59 -2.68 -0.10
CA PHE A 136 -2.24 -2.75 1.21
C PHE A 136 -2.20 -4.17 1.78
N GLN A 137 -2.47 -5.19 0.96
CA GLN A 137 -2.35 -6.60 1.33
C GLN A 137 -0.92 -6.95 1.76
N LEU A 138 0.05 -6.46 1.01
CA LEU A 138 1.49 -6.60 1.26
C LEU A 138 1.90 -6.00 2.61
N PHE A 139 1.45 -4.77 2.86
CA PHE A 139 1.69 -4.08 4.11
C PHE A 139 1.09 -4.85 5.29
N LEU A 140 -0.18 -5.25 5.18
CA LEU A 140 -0.87 -6.09 6.17
C LEU A 140 -0.12 -7.40 6.44
N TYR A 141 0.33 -8.09 5.38
CA TYR A 141 1.10 -9.31 5.52
C TYR A 141 2.38 -9.10 6.35
N VAL A 142 3.15 -8.05 6.04
CA VAL A 142 4.39 -7.74 6.78
C VAL A 142 4.11 -7.41 8.25
N VAL A 143 3.05 -6.66 8.53
CA VAL A 143 2.63 -6.30 9.90
C VAL A 143 2.20 -7.54 10.67
N ILE A 144 1.28 -8.34 10.12
CA ILE A 144 0.75 -9.56 10.73
C ILE A 144 1.87 -10.56 10.99
N TYR A 145 2.73 -10.78 10.00
CA TYR A 145 3.83 -11.72 10.11
C TYR A 145 4.82 -11.30 11.20
N ASN A 146 5.20 -10.02 11.26
CA ASN A 146 6.09 -9.52 12.32
C ASN A 146 5.44 -9.55 13.70
N TYR A 147 4.14 -9.26 13.81
CA TYR A 147 3.39 -9.33 15.06
C TYR A 147 3.39 -10.75 15.63
N TYR A 148 2.97 -11.74 14.83
CA TYR A 148 2.96 -13.13 15.26
C TYR A 148 4.36 -13.69 15.54
N LYS A 149 5.35 -13.24 14.76
CA LYS A 149 6.75 -13.59 15.02
C LYS A 149 7.21 -13.06 16.38
N LYS A 150 7.03 -11.77 16.68
CA LYS A 150 7.44 -11.16 17.95
C LYS A 150 6.68 -11.72 19.15
N TRP A 151 5.38 -11.98 19.01
CA TRP A 151 4.57 -12.56 20.08
C TRP A 151 5.13 -13.88 20.59
N LYS A 152 5.60 -14.77 19.71
CA LYS A 152 6.14 -16.07 20.12
C LYS A 152 7.55 -15.97 20.75
N PHE A 153 8.39 -15.03 20.30
CA PHE A 153 9.74 -14.83 20.87
C PHE A 153 9.74 -14.05 22.20
N MET A 154 8.61 -13.51 22.65
CA MET A 154 8.44 -12.96 24.01
C MET A 154 7.80 -13.95 24.99
N VAL A 155 7.18 -15.02 24.49
CA VAL A 155 6.48 -16.04 25.29
C VAL A 155 7.35 -17.31 25.48
N ALA A 156 8.57 -17.31 24.94
CA ALA A 156 9.61 -18.30 25.18
C ALA A 156 10.73 -17.70 26.02
#